data_AF-A0A3D4Q1G9-F1
#
_entry.id   AF-A0A3D4Q1G9-F1
#
_cell.length_a   1.000
_cell.length_b   1.000
_cell.length_c   1.000
_cell.angle_alpha   90.00
_cell.angle_beta   90.00
_cell.angle_gamma   90.00
#
_symmetry.space_group_name_H-M   'P 1'
#
loop_
_entity.id
_entity.type
_entity.pdbx_description
1 polymer ?
#
loop_
_entity_poly.entity_id
_entity_poly.type
_entity_poly.pdbx_seq_one_letter_code
_entity_poly.pdbx_strand_id
1 'polypeptide(L)'
;MTDFKREPLQLGIFNSTSENLKMVWYQIHLTPQENITEKQFQVQSAFTPVIMVSAAPKEFALFSTFNAEDGSVDVFVSPQLATVTTSMLASFGAISCAKPEPGNVSLLVGHQDALEFFDLWRRR
;
A
#
# COMPACT_ATOMS: atom_id res chain seq x y z
N MET A 1 50.39 -19.94 -22.64
CA MET A 1 49.12 -20.41 -23.25
C MET A 1 48.30 -21.00 -22.12
N THR A 2 47.49 -20.17 -21.48
CA THR A 2 46.82 -20.52 -20.22
C THR A 2 45.32 -20.49 -20.46
N ASP A 3 44.73 -21.62 -20.08
CA ASP A 3 43.35 -22.07 -20.20
C ASP A 3 42.34 -21.08 -19.56
N PHE A 4 41.45 -20.52 -20.37
CA PHE A 4 40.37 -19.63 -19.91
C PHE A 4 39.17 -20.48 -19.48
N LYS A 5 39.21 -20.95 -18.24
CA LYS A 5 38.10 -21.63 -17.58
C LYS A 5 36.91 -20.65 -17.50
N ARG A 6 35.84 -20.93 -18.25
CA ARG A 6 34.58 -20.18 -18.16
C ARG A 6 33.89 -20.53 -16.84
N GLU A 7 33.91 -19.60 -15.89
CA GLU A 7 33.03 -19.66 -14.73
C GLU A 7 31.61 -19.21 -15.14
N PRO A 8 30.56 -19.99 -14.84
CA PRO A 8 29.20 -19.53 -15.02
C PRO A 8 28.88 -18.50 -13.93
N LEU A 9 28.59 -17.26 -14.34
CA LEU A 9 28.01 -16.24 -13.47
C LEU A 9 26.72 -16.80 -12.87
N GLN A 10 26.77 -17.10 -11.58
CA GLN A 10 25.62 -17.46 -10.77
C GLN A 10 24.60 -16.31 -10.85
N LEU A 11 23.46 -16.56 -11.48
CA LEU A 11 22.26 -15.74 -11.43
C LEU A 11 21.75 -15.69 -9.98
N GLY A 12 22.28 -14.75 -9.22
CA GLY A 12 21.82 -14.43 -7.87
C GLY A 12 20.41 -13.85 -7.90
N ILE A 13 19.43 -14.74 -7.68
CA ILE A 13 18.20 -14.54 -6.91
C ILE A 13 17.64 -13.09 -6.92
N PHE A 14 16.79 -12.78 -7.92
CA PHE A 14 15.91 -11.59 -7.90
C PHE A 14 14.42 -11.95 -7.78
N ASN A 15 14.08 -13.16 -7.30
CA ASN A 15 12.68 -13.60 -7.25
C ASN A 15 12.01 -13.59 -5.86
N SER A 16 12.68 -13.17 -4.78
CA SER A 16 12.09 -13.28 -3.44
C SER A 16 11.37 -12.02 -2.91
N THR A 17 11.45 -10.88 -3.60
CA THR A 17 10.77 -9.65 -3.16
C THR A 17 9.36 -9.49 -3.73
N SER A 18 9.03 -10.14 -4.85
CA SER A 18 7.74 -9.93 -5.53
C SER A 18 6.58 -10.75 -4.94
N GLU A 19 6.86 -11.88 -4.29
CA GLU A 19 5.81 -12.73 -3.69
C GLU A 19 5.41 -12.32 -2.28
N ASN A 20 6.29 -11.66 -1.52
CA ASN A 20 5.98 -11.21 -0.15
C ASN A 20 5.11 -9.93 -0.14
N LEU A 21 5.30 -9.04 -1.13
CA LEU A 21 4.53 -7.80 -1.26
C LEU A 21 3.02 -8.01 -1.45
N LYS A 22 2.60 -9.20 -1.91
CA LYS A 22 1.18 -9.51 -2.13
C LYS A 22 0.33 -9.49 -0.86
N MET A 23 0.95 -9.49 0.32
CA MET A 23 0.27 -9.48 1.63
C MET A 23 0.70 -8.32 2.54
N VAL A 24 1.63 -7.46 2.11
CA VAL A 24 2.19 -6.38 2.94
C VAL A 24 1.31 -5.14 2.84
N TRP A 25 0.77 -4.72 3.98
CA TRP A 25 0.09 -3.44 4.12
C TRP A 25 1.10 -2.32 4.25
N TYR A 26 0.72 -1.14 3.78
CA TYR A 26 1.52 0.06 3.95
C TYR A 26 0.71 1.14 4.65
N GLN A 27 1.38 1.88 5.52
CA GLN A 27 0.81 3.00 6.27
C GLN A 27 1.56 4.28 5.93
N ILE A 28 0.81 5.34 5.67
CA ILE A 28 1.29 6.71 5.56
C ILE A 28 0.74 7.43 6.80
N HIS A 29 1.63 7.78 7.72
CA HIS A 29 1.26 8.58 8.90
C HIS A 29 1.23 10.05 8.50
N LEU A 30 0.09 10.71 8.73
CA LEU A 30 -0.08 12.14 8.52
C LEU A 30 -0.21 12.81 9.88
N THR A 31 0.77 13.65 10.21
CA THR A 31 0.70 14.49 11.41
C THR A 31 -0.49 15.46 11.33
N PRO A 32 -0.94 16.03 12.47
CA PRO A 32 -2.06 16.98 12.46
C PRO A 32 -1.83 18.16 11.52
N GLN A 33 -0.59 18.66 11.45
CA GLN A 33 -0.22 19.74 10.53
C GLN A 33 -0.34 19.31 9.06
N GLU A 34 0.11 18.11 8.72
CA GLU A 34 0.00 17.57 7.37
C GLU A 34 -1.45 17.27 6.97
N ASN A 35 -2.26 16.81 7.91
CA ASN A 35 -3.68 16.58 7.71
C ASN A 35 -4.41 17.91 7.41
N ILE A 36 -4.13 18.97 8.19
CA ILE A 36 -4.66 20.32 7.97
C ILE A 36 -4.20 20.90 6.61
N THR A 37 -3.01 20.51 6.13
CA THR A 37 -2.46 20.94 4.84
C THR A 37 -2.97 20.10 3.65
N GLU A 38 -4.10 19.42 3.81
CA GLU A 38 -4.75 18.62 2.76
C GLU A 38 -3.86 17.49 2.19
N LYS A 39 -2.83 17.04 2.92
CA LYS A 39 -1.95 15.95 2.45
C LYS A 39 -2.73 14.65 2.25
N GLN A 40 -3.80 14.43 3.03
CA GLN A 40 -4.74 13.34 2.81
C GLN A 40 -5.41 13.42 1.44
N PHE A 41 -5.84 14.62 1.01
CA PHE A 41 -6.40 14.83 -0.32
C PHE A 41 -5.36 14.60 -1.42
N GLN A 42 -4.11 15.01 -1.21
CA GLN A 42 -3.03 14.75 -2.17
C GLN A 42 -2.77 13.24 -2.33
N VAL A 43 -2.77 12.48 -1.23
CA VAL A 43 -2.67 11.01 -1.27
C VAL A 43 -3.86 10.43 -2.04
N GLN A 44 -5.09 10.83 -1.72
CA GLN A 44 -6.28 10.35 -2.45
C GLN A 44 -6.21 10.66 -3.95
N SER A 45 -5.89 11.91 -4.30
CA SER A 45 -5.81 12.39 -5.68
C SER A 45 -4.75 11.65 -6.49
N ALA A 46 -3.60 11.33 -5.87
CA ALA A 46 -2.54 10.59 -6.51
C ALA A 46 -2.95 9.13 -6.82
N PHE A 47 -3.63 8.46 -5.89
CA PHE A 47 -3.96 7.03 -6.05
C PHE A 47 -5.27 6.77 -6.81
N THR A 48 -6.21 7.72 -6.82
CA THR A 48 -7.48 7.62 -7.57
C THR A 48 -7.30 7.21 -9.03
N PRO A 49 -6.45 7.85 -9.86
CA PRO A 49 -6.29 7.47 -11.26
C PRO A 49 -5.78 6.03 -11.42
N VAL A 50 -4.92 5.55 -10.52
CA VAL A 50 -4.41 4.17 -10.56
C VAL A 50 -5.53 3.15 -10.35
N ILE A 51 -6.41 3.43 -9.37
CA ILE A 51 -7.58 2.60 -9.09
C ILE A 51 -8.56 2.63 -10.26
N MET A 52 -8.83 3.81 -10.83
CA MET A 52 -9.77 3.96 -11.95
C MET A 52 -9.28 3.25 -13.23
N VAL A 53 -7.99 3.37 -13.57
CA VAL A 53 -7.40 2.71 -14.75
C VAL A 53 -7.38 1.19 -14.60
N SER A 54 -7.30 0.68 -13.37
CA SER A 54 -7.30 -0.75 -13.08
C SER A 54 -8.71 -1.39 -13.09
N ALA A 55 -9.76 -0.64 -13.46
CA ALA A 55 -11.17 -1.03 -13.30
C ALA A 55 -11.60 -1.26 -11.85
N ALA A 56 -10.90 -0.63 -10.90
CA ALA A 56 -11.20 -0.64 -9.47
C ALA A 56 -11.52 -2.03 -8.90
N PRO A 57 -10.60 -3.01 -8.96
CA PRO A 57 -10.85 -4.32 -8.37
C PRO A 57 -11.08 -4.15 -6.86
N LYS A 58 -11.93 -5.01 -6.28
CA LYS A 58 -12.37 -4.90 -4.87
C LYS A 58 -11.23 -4.89 -3.85
N GLU A 59 -10.06 -5.39 -4.27
CA GLU A 59 -8.84 -5.48 -3.49
C GLU A 59 -7.98 -4.21 -3.53
N PHE A 60 -8.28 -3.26 -4.42
CA PHE A 60 -7.56 -2.00 -4.54
C PHE A 60 -8.29 -0.93 -3.72
N ALA A 61 -7.76 -0.65 -2.54
CA ALA A 61 -8.39 0.28 -1.62
C ALA A 61 -7.36 1.05 -0.79
N LEU A 62 -7.68 2.31 -0.54
CA LEU A 62 -7.11 3.15 0.50
C LEU A 62 -8.10 3.29 1.63
N PHE A 63 -7.60 3.12 2.85
CA PHE A 63 -8.35 3.32 4.07
C PHE A 63 -7.70 4.43 4.89
N SER A 64 -8.44 4.99 5.84
CA SER A 64 -7.86 5.86 6.84
C SER A 64 -8.45 5.69 8.21
N THR A 65 -7.64 5.95 9.21
CA THR A 65 -8.03 6.04 10.62
C THR A 65 -7.65 7.42 11.12
N PHE A 66 -8.58 8.10 11.79
CA PHE A 66 -8.31 9.35 12.48
C PHE A 66 -8.00 9.06 13.95
N ASN A 67 -6.87 9.53 14.44
CA ASN A 67 -6.54 9.47 15.85
C ASN A 67 -7.00 10.75 16.54
N ALA A 68 -8.04 10.65 17.38
CA ALA A 68 -8.58 11.80 18.09
C ALA A 68 -7.69 12.31 19.23
N GLU A 69 -6.77 11.50 19.75
CA GLU A 69 -5.92 11.86 20.89
C GLU A 69 -4.87 12.89 20.49
N ASP A 70 -4.23 12.69 19.34
CA ASP A 70 -3.18 13.57 18.84
C ASP A 70 -3.58 14.35 17.56
N GLY A 71 -4.69 13.98 16.91
CA GLY A 71 -5.19 14.63 15.70
C GLY A 71 -4.56 14.15 14.40
N SER A 72 -3.75 13.09 14.42
CA SER A 72 -3.16 12.48 13.21
C SER A 72 -4.16 11.67 12.41
N VAL A 73 -3.80 11.41 11.16
CA VAL A 73 -4.50 10.49 10.27
C VAL A 73 -3.52 9.47 9.75
N ASP A 74 -3.84 8.20 9.94
CA ASP A 74 -3.12 7.11 9.29
C ASP A 74 -3.87 6.71 8.03
N VAL A 75 -3.16 6.70 6.89
CA VAL A 75 -3.69 6.21 5.62
C VAL A 75 -3.09 4.85 5.33
N PHE A 76 -3.94 3.86 5.11
CA PHE A 76 -3.53 2.48 4.83
C PHE A 76 -3.76 2.13 3.36
N VAL A 77 -2.78 1.48 2.75
CA VAL A 77 -2.83 1.02 1.35
C VAL A 77 -2.92 -0.49 1.34
N SER A 78 -3.92 -1.02 0.64
CA SER A 78 -4.10 -2.47 0.50
C SER A 78 -2.91 -3.10 -0.25
N PRO A 79 -2.53 -4.35 0.08
CA PRO A 79 -1.35 -4.99 -0.53
C PRO A 79 -1.43 -5.08 -2.06
N GLN A 80 -2.62 -5.38 -2.60
CA GLN A 80 -2.81 -5.46 -4.05
C GLN A 80 -2.59 -4.11 -4.72
N LEU A 81 -3.06 -3.01 -4.12
CA LEU A 81 -2.78 -1.65 -4.59
C LEU A 81 -1.29 -1.29 -4.42
N ALA A 82 -0.66 -1.72 -3.35
CA ALA A 82 0.77 -1.49 -3.09
C ALA A 82 1.66 -2.12 -4.18
N THR A 83 1.29 -3.29 -4.72
CA THR A 83 2.04 -3.94 -5.81
C THR A 83 2.19 -3.08 -7.06
N VAL A 84 1.21 -2.22 -7.34
CA VAL A 84 1.21 -1.33 -8.52
C VAL A 84 1.58 0.12 -8.18
N THR A 85 1.65 0.49 -6.89
CA THR A 85 1.94 1.86 -6.41
C THR A 85 3.21 1.96 -5.58
N THR A 86 4.09 0.95 -5.63
CA THR A 86 5.32 0.90 -4.80
C THR A 86 6.18 2.16 -4.90
N SER A 87 6.34 2.73 -6.11
CA SER A 87 7.09 3.97 -6.31
C SER A 87 6.40 5.20 -5.71
N MET A 88 5.06 5.21 -5.68
CA MET A 88 4.28 6.29 -5.07
C MET A 88 4.34 6.23 -3.55
N LEU A 89 4.28 5.02 -2.98
CA LEU A 89 4.40 4.77 -1.55
C LEU A 89 5.69 5.37 -0.97
N ALA A 90 6.81 5.21 -1.66
CA ALA A 90 8.09 5.80 -1.25
C ALA A 90 8.04 7.33 -1.21
N SER A 91 7.39 7.98 -2.19
CA SER A 91 7.25 9.45 -2.25
C SER A 91 6.41 10.02 -1.11
N PHE A 92 5.48 9.23 -0.56
CA PHE A 92 4.67 9.62 0.60
C PHE A 92 5.27 9.18 1.94
N GLY A 93 6.45 8.56 1.95
CA GLY A 93 7.08 8.07 3.18
C GLY A 93 6.34 6.89 3.81
N ALA A 94 5.65 6.08 3.00
CA ALA A 94 4.90 4.95 3.51
C ALA A 94 5.83 3.88 4.11
N ILE A 95 5.41 3.29 5.22
CA ILE A 95 6.10 2.20 5.89
C ILE A 95 5.27 0.92 5.85
N SER A 96 5.92 -0.24 5.81
CA SER A 96 5.23 -1.52 5.93
C SER A 96 4.59 -1.63 7.32
N CYS A 97 3.32 -2.05 7.38
CA CYS A 97 2.56 -2.15 8.62
C CYS A 97 1.77 -3.46 8.69
N ALA A 98 1.18 -3.73 9.85
CA ALA A 98 0.16 -4.77 9.99
C ALA A 98 -1.15 -4.34 9.30
N LYS A 99 -1.99 -5.32 8.96
CA LYS A 99 -3.35 -5.05 8.50
C LYS A 99 -4.11 -4.24 9.56
N PRO A 100 -4.80 -3.14 9.19
CA PRO A 100 -5.58 -2.38 10.16
C PRO A 100 -6.82 -3.13 10.64
N GLU A 101 -7.39 -2.73 11.78
CA GLU A 101 -8.62 -3.34 12.30
C GLU A 101 -9.86 -2.81 11.54
N PRO A 102 -10.79 -3.69 11.10
CA PRO A 102 -11.94 -3.28 10.27
C PRO A 102 -12.84 -2.23 10.90
N GLY A 103 -13.00 -2.30 12.23
CA GLY A 103 -13.86 -1.39 12.97
C GLY A 103 -13.27 0.02 13.16
N ASN A 104 -12.01 0.24 12.79
CA ASN A 104 -11.31 1.50 13.05
C ASN A 104 -10.87 2.22 11.76
N VAL A 105 -11.35 1.77 10.60
CA VAL A 105 -10.96 2.33 9.30
C VAL A 105 -12.17 2.81 8.50
N SER A 106 -11.97 3.91 7.79
CA SER A 106 -12.90 4.45 6.79
C SER A 106 -12.32 4.26 5.40
N LEU A 107 -13.14 3.87 4.43
CA LEU A 107 -12.72 3.79 3.02
C LEU A 107 -12.51 5.20 2.46
N LEU A 108 -11.30 5.47 1.96
CA LEU A 108 -10.98 6.74 1.28
C LEU A 108 -11.17 6.65 -0.23
N VAL A 109 -10.59 5.63 -0.85
CA VAL A 109 -10.67 5.43 -2.31
C VAL A 109 -10.65 3.95 -2.57
N GLY A 110 -11.56 3.45 -3.41
CA GLY A 110 -11.62 2.03 -3.76
C GLY A 110 -12.98 1.66 -4.34
N HIS A 111 -13.16 0.37 -4.60
CA HIS A 111 -14.47 -0.16 -4.98
C HIS A 111 -15.45 -0.04 -3.80
N GLN A 112 -16.75 0.13 -4.07
CA GLN A 112 -17.77 0.25 -3.01
C GLN A 112 -17.80 -0.99 -2.08
N ASP A 113 -17.66 -2.19 -2.66
CA ASP A 113 -17.53 -3.47 -1.94
C ASP A 113 -16.16 -3.69 -1.26
N ALA A 114 -15.23 -2.72 -1.29
CA ALA A 114 -13.90 -2.92 -0.72
C ALA A 114 -13.95 -3.13 0.80
N LEU A 115 -14.91 -2.52 1.50
CA LEU A 115 -15.12 -2.74 2.94
C LEU A 115 -15.60 -4.18 3.23
N GLU A 116 -16.54 -4.70 2.42
CA GLU A 116 -16.98 -6.10 2.55
C GLU A 116 -15.81 -7.07 2.28
N PHE A 117 -14.97 -6.76 1.30
CA PHE A 117 -13.79 -7.57 0.99
C PHE A 117 -12.71 -7.47 2.07
N PHE A 118 -12.58 -6.30 2.70
CA PHE A 118 -11.67 -6.08 3.83
C PHE A 118 -12.02 -6.97 5.03
N ASP A 119 -13.31 -7.18 5.30
CA ASP A 119 -13.78 -8.12 6.32
C ASP A 119 -13.55 -9.59 5.93
N LEU A 120 -13.65 -9.94 4.65
CA LEU A 120 -13.34 -11.30 4.19
C LEU A 120 -11.87 -11.67 4.38
N TRP A 121 -10.96 -10.70 4.31
CA TRP A 121 -9.55 -10.87 4.67
C TRP A 121 -9.32 -11.20 6.15
N ARG A 122 -10.35 -11.25 7.00
CA ARG A 122 -10.24 -11.74 8.39
C ARG A 122 -10.20 -13.28 8.45
N ARG A 123 -10.70 -13.99 7.43
CA ARG A 123 -11.01 -15.43 7.49
C ARG A 123 -10.05 -16.33 6.70
N ARG A 124 -9.02 -15.78 6.06
CA ARG A 124 -7.91 -16.53 5.47
C ARG A 124 -6.68 -16.39 6.34
#